data_AF-A0A443S0C3-F1
#
_entry.id   AF-A0A443S0C3-F1
#
_cell.length_a   1.000
_cell.length_b   1.000
_cell.length_c   1.000
_cell.angle_alpha   90.00
_cell.angle_beta   90.00
_cell.angle_gamma   90.00
#
_symmetry.space_group_name_H-M   'P 1'
#
loop_
_entity.id
_entity.type
_entity.pdbx_description
1 polymer ?
#
loop_
_entity_poly.entity_id
_entity_poly.type
_entity_poly.pdbx_seq_one_letter_code
_entity_poly.pdbx_strand_id
1 'polypeptide(L)'
;MNFIASIIYLTILFGVHSLKHEKESNSETNDEVLNVGIVGAGITGLYSAILLNELGIKYEILEASNRTGGRFYTWYYDNYNGANYNYVEIGAMRFPKIREFDIMIGQQNWSLI
;
A
#
# COMPACT_ATOMS: atom_id res chain seq x y z
N MET A 1 47.52 -17.57 35.56
CA MET A 1 46.18 -18.06 35.18
C MET A 1 45.47 -17.19 34.11
N ASN A 2 46.12 -16.19 33.50
CA ASN A 2 45.42 -15.14 32.72
C ASN A 2 45.79 -15.08 31.23
N PHE A 3 46.78 -15.85 30.76
CA PHE A 3 47.24 -15.79 29.37
C PHE A 3 46.32 -16.59 28.43
N ILE A 4 45.92 -17.80 28.85
CA ILE A 4 45.02 -18.66 28.10
C ILE A 4 43.62 -18.04 27.98
N ALA A 5 43.12 -17.41 29.05
CA ALA A 5 41.84 -16.71 29.04
C ALA A 5 41.82 -15.51 28.07
N SER A 6 42.93 -14.78 27.94
CA SER A 6 43.06 -13.63 27.02
C SER A 6 43.05 -14.06 25.56
N ILE A 7 43.76 -15.15 25.23
CA ILE A 7 43.79 -15.71 23.87
C ILE A 7 42.38 -16.19 23.44
N ILE A 8 41.67 -16.89 24.33
CA ILE A 8 40.30 -17.34 24.05
C ILE A 8 39.36 -16.15 23.81
N TYR A 9 39.47 -15.09 24.62
CA TYR A 9 38.62 -13.90 24.47
C TYR A 9 38.90 -13.17 23.14
N LEU A 10 40.17 -13.10 22.72
CA LEU A 10 40.57 -12.47 21.46
C LEU A 10 40.09 -13.29 20.25
N THR A 11 40.16 -14.62 20.29
CA THR A 11 39.67 -15.49 19.22
C THR A 11 38.14 -15.41 19.08
N ILE A 12 37.40 -15.38 20.19
CA ILE A 12 35.94 -15.21 20.18
C ILE A 12 35.57 -13.83 19.62
N LEU A 13 36.27 -12.76 20.01
CA LEU A 13 36.00 -11.41 19.53
C LEU A 13 36.26 -11.26 18.03
N PHE A 14 37.38 -11.81 17.53
CA PHE A 14 37.69 -11.81 16.10
C PHE A 14 36.68 -12.65 15.31
N GLY A 15 36.29 -13.82 15.82
CA GLY A 15 35.29 -14.69 15.20
C GLY A 15 33.91 -14.04 15.11
N VAL A 16 33.45 -13.38 16.18
CA VAL A 16 32.17 -12.65 16.20
C VAL A 16 32.19 -11.45 15.26
N HIS A 17 33.31 -10.72 15.17
CA HIS A 17 33.45 -9.59 14.24
C HIS A 17 33.47 -10.07 12.78
N SER A 18 34.16 -11.17 12.49
CA SER A 18 34.19 -11.80 11.16
C SER A 18 32.81 -12.30 10.72
N LEU A 19 32.03 -12.92 11.63
CA LEU A 19 30.68 -13.39 11.35
C LEU A 19 29.68 -12.24 11.15
N LYS A 20 29.92 -11.08 11.78
CA LYS A 20 29.10 -9.88 11.57
C LYS A 20 29.34 -9.29 10.18
N HIS A 21 30.59 -9.31 9.73
CA HIS A 21 30.98 -8.84 8.40
C HIS A 21 30.48 -9.75 7.27
N GLU A 22 30.37 -11.07 7.52
CA GLU A 22 29.84 -12.05 6.56
C GLU A 22 28.30 -12.00 6.44
N LYS A 23 27.58 -11.60 7.52
CA LYS A 23 26.12 -11.41 7.48
C LYS A 23 25.69 -10.09 6.84
N GLU A 24 26.53 -9.06 6.84
CA GLU A 24 26.24 -7.78 6.18
C GLU A 24 26.59 -7.79 4.68
N SER A 25 27.40 -8.74 4.19
CA SER A 25 27.83 -8.79 2.77
C SER A 25 27.18 -9.88 1.92
N ASN A 26 26.24 -10.68 2.45
CA ASN A 26 25.58 -11.78 1.71
C ASN A 26 24.05 -11.67 1.70
N SER A 27 23.54 -10.46 1.46
CA SER A 27 22.26 -10.28 0.78
C SER A 27 22.36 -9.07 -0.14
N GLU A 28 23.21 -9.17 -1.16
CA GLU A 28 22.93 -8.44 -2.40
C GLU A 28 21.71 -9.11 -3.04
N THR A 29 20.52 -8.90 -2.46
CA THR A 29 19.32 -8.92 -3.27
C THR A 29 19.55 -7.79 -4.24
N ASN A 30 19.66 -8.11 -5.52
CA ASN A 30 19.32 -7.13 -6.53
C ASN A 30 17.91 -6.70 -6.13
N ASP A 31 17.78 -5.55 -5.47
CA ASP A 31 16.50 -4.91 -5.18
C ASP A 31 15.98 -4.48 -6.54
N GLU A 32 15.56 -5.47 -7.31
CA GLU A 32 14.87 -5.31 -8.56
C GLU A 32 13.65 -4.49 -8.18
N VAL A 33 13.64 -3.24 -8.64
CA VAL A 33 12.61 -2.28 -8.27
C VAL A 33 11.27 -2.90 -8.63
N LEU A 34 10.56 -3.39 -7.60
CA LEU A 34 9.36 -4.17 -7.78
C LEU A 34 8.27 -3.21 -8.27
N ASN A 35 7.98 -3.29 -9.58
CA ASN A 35 6.98 -2.48 -10.24
C ASN A 35 5.68 -3.28 -10.34
N VAL A 36 4.61 -2.80 -9.69
CA VAL A 36 3.31 -3.47 -9.70
C VAL A 36 2.38 -2.84 -10.74
N GLY A 37 1.89 -3.65 -11.67
CA GLY A 37 0.82 -3.24 -12.58
C GLY A 37 -0.57 -3.50 -11.98
N ILE A 38 -1.41 -2.47 -11.90
CA ILE A 38 -2.81 -2.56 -11.48
C ILE A 38 -3.70 -2.37 -12.70
N VAL A 39 -4.52 -3.39 -13.01
CA VAL A 39 -5.48 -3.32 -14.12
C VAL A 39 -6.85 -2.91 -13.58
N GLY A 40 -7.27 -1.70 -13.92
CA GLY A 40 -8.55 -1.10 -13.55
C GLY A 40 -8.44 -0.10 -12.39
N ALA A 41 -8.85 1.15 -12.62
CA ALA A 41 -8.95 2.22 -11.63
C ALA A 41 -10.33 2.26 -10.96
N GLY A 42 -10.89 1.09 -10.62
CA GLY A 42 -12.07 0.96 -9.76
C GLY A 42 -11.71 1.08 -8.28
N ILE A 43 -12.71 0.95 -7.38
CA ILE A 43 -12.49 1.07 -5.94
C ILE A 43 -11.38 0.14 -5.40
N THR A 44 -11.33 -1.12 -5.89
CA THR A 44 -10.31 -2.08 -5.46
C THR A 44 -8.92 -1.72 -5.97
N GLY A 45 -8.79 -1.34 -7.24
CA GLY A 45 -7.49 -0.96 -7.81
C GLY A 45 -6.92 0.31 -7.19
N LEU A 46 -7.78 1.31 -6.94
CA LEU A 46 -7.39 2.52 -6.22
C LEU A 46 -7.00 2.22 -4.77
N TYR A 47 -7.71 1.32 -4.08
CA TYR A 47 -7.35 0.91 -2.73
C TYR A 47 -6.00 0.17 -2.68
N SER A 48 -5.76 -0.75 -3.62
CA SER A 48 -4.45 -1.40 -3.75
C SER A 48 -3.33 -0.39 -4.01
N ALA A 49 -3.58 0.63 -4.84
CA ALA A 49 -2.63 1.70 -5.10
C ALA A 49 -2.30 2.52 -3.84
N ILE A 50 -3.29 2.82 -3.00
CA ILE A 50 -3.07 3.48 -1.70
C ILE A 50 -2.13 2.64 -0.82
N LEU A 51 -2.41 1.34 -0.69
CA LEU A 51 -1.57 0.45 0.13
C LEU A 51 -0.14 0.34 -0.40
N LEU A 52 0.04 0.22 -1.72
CA LEU A 52 1.37 0.18 -2.33
C LEU A 52 2.12 1.51 -2.14
N ASN A 53 1.39 2.64 -2.24
CA ASN A 53 1.94 3.97 -2.00
C ASN A 53 2.42 4.15 -0.55
N GLU A 54 1.65 3.68 0.43
CA GLU A 54 2.04 3.71 1.85
C GLU A 54 3.29 2.88 2.14
N LEU A 55 3.48 1.78 1.40
CA LEU A 55 4.65 0.91 1.51
C LEU A 55 5.87 1.42 0.70
N GLY A 56 5.73 2.51 -0.06
CA GLY A 56 6.78 3.03 -0.94
C GLY A 56 7.08 2.12 -2.15
N ILE A 57 6.16 1.21 -2.50
CA ILE A 57 6.30 0.30 -3.64
C ILE A 57 5.81 1.01 -4.90
N LYS A 58 6.60 0.94 -5.97
CA LYS A 58 6.26 1.58 -7.23
C LYS A 58 5.15 0.80 -7.96
N TYR A 59 4.17 1.52 -8.50
CA TYR A 59 3.05 0.94 -9.22
C TYR A 59 2.60 1.79 -10.41
N GLU A 60 1.84 1.17 -11.30
CA GLU A 60 1.16 1.82 -12.43
C GLU A 60 -0.29 1.33 -12.51
N ILE A 61 -1.24 2.23 -12.78
CA ILE A 61 -2.65 1.88 -12.94
C ILE A 61 -3.04 2.04 -14.41
N LEU A 62 -3.56 0.97 -15.00
CA LEU A 62 -4.10 0.95 -16.36
C LEU A 62 -5.62 0.85 -16.31
N GLU A 63 -6.30 1.93 -16.68
CA GLU A 63 -7.77 1.98 -16.74
C GLU A 63 -8.23 2.02 -18.21
N ALA A 64 -9.21 1.18 -18.53
CA ALA A 64 -9.72 1.08 -19.90
C ALA A 64 -10.68 2.22 -20.26
N SER A 65 -11.41 2.76 -19.27
CA SER A 65 -12.36 3.86 -19.48
C SER A 65 -11.71 5.24 -19.36
N ASN A 66 -12.46 6.28 -19.71
CA ASN A 66 -12.01 7.66 -19.57
C ASN A 66 -12.20 8.23 -18.15
N ARG A 67 -12.59 7.39 -17.17
CA ARG A 67 -12.86 7.81 -15.80
C ARG A 67 -12.38 6.77 -14.80
N THR A 68 -12.14 7.23 -13.58
CA THR A 68 -11.88 6.34 -12.45
C THR A 68 -13.20 5.98 -11.72
N GLY A 69 -13.11 5.08 -10.74
CA GLY A 69 -14.21 4.66 -9.88
C GLY A 69 -14.92 3.37 -10.33
N GLY A 70 -14.87 3.03 -11.63
CA GLY A 70 -15.48 1.81 -12.16
C GLY A 70 -16.99 1.76 -11.87
N ARG A 71 -17.45 0.77 -11.10
CA ARG A 71 -18.88 0.64 -10.74
C ARG A 71 -19.36 1.67 -9.70
N PHE A 72 -18.48 2.49 -9.13
CA PHE A 72 -18.87 3.68 -8.39
C PHE A 72 -19.00 4.81 -9.40
N TYR A 73 -20.24 5.25 -9.66
CA TYR A 73 -20.50 6.23 -10.70
C TYR A 73 -21.68 7.12 -10.38
N THR A 74 -21.37 8.39 -10.15
CA THR A 74 -22.33 9.48 -10.04
C THR A 74 -22.47 10.17 -11.39
N TRP A 75 -23.68 10.16 -11.93
CA TRP A 75 -24.05 10.96 -13.10
C TRP A 75 -24.60 12.30 -12.66
N TYR A 76 -24.00 13.37 -13.14
CA TYR A 76 -24.47 14.74 -12.91
C TYR A 76 -25.26 15.19 -14.13
N TYR A 77 -26.48 15.69 -13.90
CA TYR A 77 -27.28 16.25 -14.99
C TYR A 77 -26.77 17.65 -15.29
N ASP A 78 -26.64 17.96 -16.58
CA ASP A 78 -26.46 19.35 -17.02
C ASP A 78 -27.64 20.19 -16.53
N ASN A 79 -27.39 21.47 -16.27
CA ASN A 79 -28.31 22.47 -15.70
C ASN A 79 -29.66 22.60 -16.44
N TYR A 80 -30.52 21.59 -16.29
CA TYR A 80 -31.85 21.57 -16.86
C TYR A 80 -32.76 22.30 -15.86
N ASN A 81 -33.18 23.51 -16.23
CA ASN A 81 -34.07 24.39 -15.45
C ASN A 81 -33.50 24.94 -14.12
N GLY A 82 -32.20 25.19 -14.04
CA GLY A 82 -31.59 25.93 -12.91
C GLY A 82 -31.38 25.12 -11.62
N ALA A 83 -31.61 23.80 -11.66
CA ALA A 83 -31.32 22.90 -10.55
C ALA A 83 -29.86 22.41 -10.61
N ASN A 84 -28.94 23.22 -10.07
CA ASN A 84 -27.48 23.00 -10.10
C ASN A 84 -26.97 21.74 -9.36
N TYR A 85 -27.83 20.93 -8.75
CA TYR A 85 -27.43 19.82 -7.87
C TYR A 85 -28.16 18.50 -8.17
N ASN A 86 -28.70 18.37 -9.38
CA ASN A 86 -29.29 17.11 -9.81
C ASN A 86 -28.19 16.12 -10.18
N TYR A 87 -28.11 15.04 -9.42
CA TYR A 87 -27.26 13.89 -9.73
C TYR A 87 -27.99 12.59 -9.43
N VAL A 88 -27.52 11.51 -10.04
CA VAL A 88 -27.97 10.16 -9.74
C VAL A 88 -26.76 9.24 -9.64
N GLU A 89 -26.75 8.42 -8.61
CA GLU A 89 -25.81 7.30 -8.53
C GLU A 89 -26.29 6.21 -9.49
N ILE A 90 -25.53 5.92 -10.54
CA ILE A 90 -25.83 4.83 -11.49
C ILE A 90 -25.31 3.50 -10.93
N GLY A 91 -24.38 3.56 -9.97
CA GLY A 91 -23.72 2.41 -9.38
C GLY A 91 -24.02 2.23 -7.89
N ALA A 92 -22.96 2.16 -7.09
CA ALA A 92 -23.07 2.02 -5.64
C ALA A 92 -23.74 3.24 -4.99
N MET A 93 -24.85 3.02 -4.27
CA MET A 93 -25.67 4.08 -3.68
C MET A 93 -25.62 4.17 -2.15
N ARG A 94 -25.38 3.05 -1.48
CA ARG A 94 -25.55 2.94 -0.03
C ARG A 94 -24.49 2.02 0.55
N PHE A 95 -23.98 2.41 1.70
CA PHE A 95 -23.07 1.60 2.50
C PHE A 95 -23.78 1.15 3.78
N PRO A 96 -23.81 -0.15 4.08
CA PRO A 96 -24.37 -0.64 5.33
C PRO A 96 -23.46 -0.23 6.50
N LYS A 97 -24.06 0.19 7.61
CA LYS A 97 -23.34 0.50 8.85
C LYS A 97 -23.04 -0.78 9.63
N ILE A 98 -22.10 -1.57 9.13
CA ILE A 98 -21.61 -2.81 9.73
C ILE A 98 -20.09 -2.77 9.82
N ARG A 99 -19.52 -3.57 10.73
CA ARG A 99 -18.09 -3.56 11.06
C ARG A 99 -17.19 -3.71 9.83
N GLU A 100 -17.59 -4.55 8.89
CA GLU A 100 -16.82 -4.85 7.68
C GLU A 100 -16.68 -3.62 6.76
N PHE A 101 -17.63 -2.68 6.84
CA PHE A 101 -17.60 -1.42 6.09
C PHE A 101 -16.97 -0.27 6.87
N ASP A 102 -16.53 -0.47 8.12
CA ASP A 102 -15.88 0.58 8.93
C ASP A 102 -14.58 1.08 8.31
N ILE A 103 -13.91 0.26 7.47
CA ILE A 103 -12.73 0.68 6.73
C ILE A 103 -13.04 1.79 5.71
N MET A 104 -14.29 1.86 5.23
CA MET A 104 -14.74 2.83 4.24
C MET A 104 -15.53 4.00 4.86
N ILE A 105 -16.32 3.75 5.90
CA ILE A 105 -17.28 4.74 6.44
C ILE A 105 -17.25 4.87 7.97
N GLY A 106 -16.26 4.25 8.62
CA GLY A 106 -16.14 4.22 10.07
C GLY A 106 -15.53 5.50 10.64
N GLN A 107 -15.68 5.71 11.96
CA GLN A 107 -15.04 6.82 12.68
C GLN A 107 -13.68 6.43 13.29
N GLN A 108 -13.12 5.31 12.84
CA GLN A 108 -11.91 4.73 13.40
C GLN A 108 -10.66 5.36 12.74
N ASN A 109 -9.52 5.37 13.42
CA ASN A 109 -8.28 6.01 12.94
C ASN A 109 -7.69 5.42 11.65
N TRP A 110 -8.05 4.18 11.32
CA TRP A 110 -7.70 3.45 10.10
C TRP A 110 -8.77 3.50 9.00
N SER A 111 -9.84 4.30 9.17
CA SER A 111 -10.81 4.55 8.10
C SER A 111 -10.16 5.35 6.98
N LEU A 112 -10.53 5.07 5.74
CA LEU A 112 -10.08 5.83 4.57
C LEU A 112 -10.64 7.26 4.50
N ILE A 113 -11.69 7.54 5.28
CA ILE A 113 -12.41 8.83 5.33
C ILE A 113 -12.63 9.25 6.78
#